data_AF-A0A8S3PX58-F1
#
_entry.id   AF-A0A8S3PX58-F1
#
_cell.length_a   1.000
_cell.length_b   1.000
_cell.length_c   1.000
_cell.angle_alpha   90.00
_cell.angle_beta   90.00
_cell.angle_gamma   90.00
#
_symmetry.space_group_name_H-M   'P 1'
#
loop_
_entity.id
_entity.type
_entity.pdbx_description
1 polymer ?
#
loop_
_entity_poly.entity_id
_entity_poly.type
_entity_poly.pdbx_seq_one_letter_code
_entity_poly.pdbx_strand_id
1 'polypeptide(L)'
;MCVIRCLSHEKCCEASYDISTSICRLDTSENCCVDMEIVDGWETFKTDIYETPCTGCVSYGTSSYKFSVDSKSWADAKISCVCLKGKFLEAETTEENNFIKAELNTMNTGNDVFGKKMMSIAGGFLVPLKTKGSIRLVDLSTGTPQRPTEITTGSDDHHWFYHRVLWLDMNGDGKKDAVTCRAKKSLLGSGTGQLVWYEHPQTDSISNPWHHFIIADHSDTFFDITTLTTPTGTNTVIVTTGFFSNQLKIYWTTDPAGKWTDTLKIKSRVIEEHIGHVFDVQIDDVNNDGKSDLLVTSNGLSNTAVYVYEIPADFRFIDSVLAMNILTFRFINSIQAIRS
;
A
#
# COMPACT_ATOMS: atom_id res chain seq x y z
N MET A 1 -37.93 -2.13 -13.62
CA MET A 1 -37.09 -2.45 -14.81
C MET A 1 -35.87 -3.19 -14.26
N CYS A 2 -35.52 -4.39 -14.75
CA CYS A 2 -34.33 -5.08 -14.23
C CYS A 2 -33.06 -4.48 -14.84
N VAL A 3 -32.12 -4.08 -13.99
CA VAL A 3 -30.77 -3.74 -14.40
C VAL A 3 -29.84 -4.81 -13.85
N ILE A 4 -29.31 -5.65 -14.74
CA ILE A 4 -28.36 -6.70 -14.37
C ILE A 4 -26.99 -6.30 -14.90
N ARG A 5 -25.97 -6.37 -14.04
CA ARG A 5 -24.58 -6.08 -14.43
C ARG A 5 -23.71 -7.32 -14.26
N CYS A 6 -23.08 -7.71 -15.36
CA CYS A 6 -22.02 -8.71 -15.34
C CYS A 6 -20.75 -8.06 -14.77
N LEU A 7 -20.29 -8.52 -13.60
CA LEU A 7 -19.10 -7.95 -12.95
C LEU A 7 -17.78 -8.55 -13.45
N SER A 8 -17.83 -9.77 -13.98
CA SER A 8 -16.65 -10.51 -14.42
C SER A 8 -16.26 -10.22 -15.87
N HIS A 9 -17.21 -10.33 -16.81
CA HIS A 9 -17.01 -10.04 -18.24
C HIS A 9 -18.38 -9.91 -18.92
N GLU A 10 -18.54 -9.05 -19.94
CA GLU A 10 -19.84 -8.81 -20.61
C GLU A 10 -20.45 -10.05 -21.29
N LYS A 11 -19.61 -11.04 -21.63
CA LYS A 11 -20.03 -12.30 -22.29
C LYS A 11 -20.35 -13.43 -21.32
N CYS A 12 -20.18 -13.20 -20.02
CA CYS A 12 -20.26 -14.24 -19.00
C CYS A 12 -21.69 -14.46 -18.48
N CYS A 13 -22.58 -13.49 -18.66
CA CYS A 13 -23.98 -13.63 -18.29
C CYS A 13 -24.90 -13.07 -19.36
N GLU A 14 -26.05 -13.72 -19.53
CA GLU A 14 -27.14 -13.24 -20.36
C GLU A 14 -28.36 -12.97 -19.47
N ALA A 15 -28.83 -11.72 -19.51
CA ALA A 15 -30.02 -11.30 -18.78
C ALA A 15 -31.20 -11.26 -19.75
N SER A 16 -32.31 -11.89 -19.39
CA SER A 16 -33.56 -11.82 -20.14
C SER A 16 -34.75 -11.46 -19.24
N TYR A 17 -35.74 -10.78 -19.80
CA TYR A 17 -36.97 -10.40 -19.10
C TYR A 17 -38.18 -11.03 -19.77
N ASP A 18 -38.91 -11.84 -19.00
CA ASP A 18 -40.15 -12.45 -19.44
C ASP A 18 -41.33 -11.56 -19.07
N ILE A 19 -41.87 -10.86 -20.06
CA ILE A 19 -42.98 -9.91 -19.90
C ILE A 19 -44.25 -10.63 -19.39
N SER A 20 -44.44 -11.90 -19.76
CA SER A 20 -45.67 -12.62 -19.42
C SER A 20 -45.75 -12.99 -17.93
N THR A 21 -44.59 -13.23 -17.31
CA THR A 21 -44.48 -13.60 -15.90
C THR A 21 -43.93 -12.48 -15.03
N SER A 22 -43.48 -11.37 -15.62
CA SER A 22 -42.72 -10.32 -14.94
C SER A 22 -41.46 -10.85 -14.24
N ILE A 23 -40.80 -11.86 -14.81
CA ILE A 23 -39.62 -12.50 -14.22
C ILE A 23 -38.36 -12.05 -14.97
N CYS A 24 -37.32 -11.68 -14.23
CA CYS A 24 -35.97 -11.54 -14.77
C CYS A 24 -35.25 -12.89 -14.64
N ARG A 25 -34.71 -13.38 -15.76
CA ARG A 25 -33.83 -14.55 -15.79
C ARG A 25 -32.40 -14.09 -16.01
N LEU A 26 -31.48 -14.76 -15.32
CA LEU A 26 -30.05 -14.55 -15.45
C LEU A 26 -29.39 -15.91 -15.66
N ASP A 27 -28.89 -16.12 -16.87
CA ASP A 27 -28.13 -17.31 -17.21
C ASP A 27 -26.64 -17.00 -17.04
N THR A 28 -25.98 -17.78 -16.18
CA THR A 28 -24.55 -17.64 -15.89
C THR A 28 -23.81 -18.91 -16.32
N SER A 29 -22.60 -18.76 -16.86
CA SER A 29 -21.69 -19.91 -16.92
C SER A 29 -21.09 -20.18 -15.54
N GLU A 30 -20.57 -21.38 -15.28
CA GLU A 30 -20.17 -21.90 -13.96
C GLU A 30 -19.14 -21.03 -13.18
N ASN A 31 -18.55 -19.99 -13.81
CA ASN A 31 -17.54 -19.11 -13.21
C ASN A 31 -17.88 -17.60 -13.31
N CYS A 32 -19.15 -17.22 -13.45
CA CYS A 32 -19.52 -15.83 -13.68
C CYS A 32 -19.91 -15.10 -12.40
N CYS A 33 -19.26 -13.96 -12.17
CA CYS A 33 -19.66 -13.01 -11.12
C CYS A 33 -20.69 -12.03 -11.65
N VAL A 34 -21.82 -11.94 -10.96
CA VAL A 34 -22.97 -11.12 -11.32
C VAL A 34 -23.42 -10.30 -10.14
N ASP A 35 -23.84 -9.07 -10.41
CA ASP A 35 -24.54 -8.22 -9.44
C ASP A 35 -25.89 -7.82 -10.03
N MET A 36 -26.93 -7.89 -9.21
CA MET A 36 -28.31 -7.65 -9.63
C MET A 36 -28.89 -6.53 -8.77
N GLU A 37 -29.16 -5.40 -9.41
CA GLU A 37 -29.79 -4.25 -8.76
C GLU A 37 -31.23 -4.13 -9.27
N ILE A 38 -32.19 -4.38 -8.37
CA ILE A 38 -33.61 -4.26 -8.69
C ILE A 38 -34.02 -2.81 -8.47
N VAL A 39 -34.27 -2.10 -9.57
CA VAL A 39 -34.82 -0.74 -9.53
C VAL A 39 -36.34 -0.86 -9.42
N ASP A 40 -36.84 -0.52 -8.23
CA ASP A 40 -38.24 -0.40 -7.77
C ASP A 40 -38.95 -1.66 -7.26
N GLY A 41 -39.20 -1.73 -5.94
CA GLY A 41 -40.45 -2.22 -5.35
C GLY A 41 -40.84 -3.72 -5.43
N TRP A 42 -40.04 -4.61 -5.98
CA TRP A 42 -40.36 -6.05 -6.06
C TRP A 42 -39.61 -6.89 -5.03
N GLU A 43 -40.30 -7.85 -4.41
CA GLU A 43 -39.71 -8.81 -3.47
C GLU A 43 -38.71 -9.75 -4.17
N THR A 44 -37.51 -9.88 -3.60
CA THR A 44 -36.46 -10.78 -4.08
C THR A 44 -36.81 -12.23 -3.79
N PHE A 45 -36.87 -13.07 -4.84
CA PHE A 45 -36.82 -14.52 -4.65
C PHE A 45 -35.37 -14.93 -4.38
N LYS A 46 -35.17 -15.67 -3.27
CA LYS A 46 -33.89 -16.27 -2.90
C LYS A 46 -33.32 -17.06 -4.07
N THR A 47 -32.13 -16.69 -4.52
CA THR A 47 -31.27 -17.63 -5.22
C THR A 47 -30.88 -18.72 -4.21
N ASP A 48 -31.05 -19.99 -4.58
CA ASP A 48 -30.49 -21.10 -3.80
C ASP A 48 -28.97 -21.05 -3.97
N ILE A 49 -28.32 -20.24 -3.12
CA ILE A 49 -26.87 -20.13 -3.07
C ILE A 49 -26.38 -21.41 -2.38
N TYR A 50 -25.83 -22.33 -3.16
CA TYR A 50 -25.07 -23.44 -2.60
C TYR A 50 -23.93 -22.86 -1.74
N GLU A 51 -24.05 -23.03 -0.42
CA GLU A 51 -23.03 -22.72 0.59
C GLU A 51 -21.83 -23.66 0.37
N THR A 52 -20.94 -23.28 -0.53
CA THR A 52 -19.60 -23.86 -0.56
C THR A 52 -18.83 -23.31 0.64
N PRO A 53 -18.27 -24.16 1.52
CA PRO A 53 -17.45 -23.71 2.63
C PRO A 53 -16.32 -22.80 2.13
N CYS A 54 -16.12 -21.64 2.77
CA CYS A 54 -15.02 -20.77 2.40
C CYS A 54 -13.69 -21.49 2.64
N THR A 55 -12.99 -21.82 1.55
CA THR A 55 -11.67 -22.46 1.63
C THR A 55 -10.60 -21.41 1.93
N GLY A 56 -9.86 -21.62 3.02
CA GLY A 56 -8.81 -20.70 3.48
C GLY A 56 -9.31 -19.48 4.25
N CYS A 57 -10.58 -19.45 4.66
CA CYS A 57 -11.08 -18.43 5.58
C CYS A 57 -10.63 -18.72 7.03
N VAL A 58 -10.57 -17.66 7.84
CA VAL A 58 -10.56 -17.73 9.30
C VAL A 58 -11.92 -17.33 9.84
N SER A 59 -12.37 -17.95 10.92
CA SER A 59 -13.73 -17.75 11.45
C SER A 59 -13.73 -16.98 12.77
N TYR A 60 -14.76 -16.16 12.96
CA TYR A 60 -15.07 -15.52 14.23
C TYR A 60 -16.57 -15.67 14.50
N GLY A 61 -16.94 -16.41 15.53
CA GLY A 61 -18.34 -16.74 15.79
C GLY A 61 -18.97 -17.48 14.60
N THR A 62 -20.02 -16.90 14.04
CA THR A 62 -20.73 -17.39 12.83
C THR A 62 -20.20 -16.79 11.53
N SER A 63 -19.30 -15.80 11.61
CA SER A 63 -18.72 -15.11 10.46
C SER A 63 -17.47 -15.84 9.95
N SER A 64 -17.21 -15.76 8.65
CA SER A 64 -16.02 -16.32 8.00
C SER A 64 -15.35 -15.26 7.13
N TYR A 65 -14.05 -15.07 7.33
CA TYR A 65 -13.26 -14.00 6.73
C TYR A 65 -12.18 -14.57 5.83
N LYS A 66 -12.17 -14.13 4.57
CA LYS A 66 -11.05 -14.36 3.65
C LYS A 66 -10.30 -13.07 3.49
N PHE A 67 -9.01 -13.13 3.81
CA PHE A 67 -8.14 -11.98 3.64
C PHE A 67 -7.21 -12.19 2.44
N SER A 68 -6.75 -11.09 1.86
CA SER A 68 -5.95 -11.06 0.65
C SER A 68 -4.79 -10.09 0.85
N VAL A 69 -3.58 -10.50 0.46
CA VAL A 69 -2.39 -9.63 0.40
C VAL A 69 -2.21 -9.00 -0.98
N ASP A 70 -3.03 -9.40 -1.96
CA ASP A 70 -3.04 -8.79 -3.29
C ASP A 70 -3.44 -7.31 -3.16
N SER A 71 -2.62 -6.43 -3.71
CA SER A 71 -2.99 -5.03 -3.89
C SER A 71 -4.11 -4.95 -4.92
N LYS A 72 -5.28 -4.49 -4.50
CA LYS A 72 -6.48 -4.31 -5.33
C LYS A 72 -7.08 -2.95 -5.00
N SER A 73 -7.65 -2.28 -6.00
CA SER A 73 -8.52 -1.13 -5.75
C SER A 73 -9.70 -1.56 -4.86
N TRP A 74 -10.33 -0.62 -4.15
CA TRP A 74 -11.54 -0.92 -3.37
C TRP A 74 -12.66 -1.52 -4.24
N ALA A 75 -12.79 -1.07 -5.49
CA ALA A 75 -13.75 -1.59 -6.45
C ALA A 75 -13.44 -3.05 -6.83
N ASP A 76 -12.19 -3.36 -7.17
CA ASP A 76 -11.77 -4.72 -7.54
C ASP A 76 -11.85 -5.68 -6.34
N ALA A 77 -11.50 -5.20 -5.15
CA ALA A 77 -11.62 -5.98 -3.92
C ALA A 77 -13.10 -6.30 -3.62
N LYS A 78 -14.00 -5.33 -3.81
CA LYS A 78 -15.45 -5.56 -3.68
C LYS A 78 -15.96 -6.58 -4.70
N ILE A 79 -15.59 -6.45 -5.97
CA ILE A 79 -15.94 -7.42 -7.02
C ILE A 79 -15.39 -8.80 -6.67
N SER A 80 -14.13 -8.89 -6.23
CA SER A 80 -13.49 -10.14 -5.82
C SER A 80 -14.21 -10.78 -4.63
N CYS A 81 -14.69 -10.02 -3.65
CA CYS A 81 -15.48 -10.55 -2.54
C CYS A 81 -16.83 -11.10 -3.02
N VAL A 82 -17.54 -10.37 -3.88
CA VAL A 82 -18.81 -10.82 -4.48
C VAL A 82 -18.61 -12.10 -5.29
N CYS A 83 -17.54 -12.17 -6.09
CA CYS A 83 -17.14 -13.37 -6.84
C CYS A 83 -16.91 -14.58 -5.94
N LEU A 84 -16.41 -14.36 -4.73
CA LEU A 84 -16.18 -15.40 -3.73
C LEU A 84 -17.43 -15.71 -2.89
N LYS A 85 -18.60 -15.19 -3.29
CA LYS A 85 -19.88 -15.28 -2.55
C LYS A 85 -19.79 -14.69 -1.13
N GLY A 86 -18.85 -13.76 -0.92
CA GLY A 86 -18.66 -13.05 0.34
C GLY A 86 -19.18 -11.62 0.25
N LYS A 87 -19.34 -10.98 1.42
CA LYS A 87 -19.55 -9.54 1.50
C LYS A 87 -18.22 -8.83 1.64
N PHE A 88 -18.13 -7.63 1.06
CA PHE A 88 -16.97 -6.78 1.22
C PHE A 88 -16.99 -6.15 2.61
N LEU A 89 -16.10 -6.64 3.48
CA LEU A 89 -15.85 -6.24 4.87
C LEU A 89 -17.09 -5.74 5.65
N GLU A 90 -17.69 -6.63 6.44
CA GLU A 90 -18.72 -6.30 7.41
C GLU A 90 -18.28 -6.80 8.80
N ALA A 91 -18.38 -5.93 9.80
CA ALA A 91 -18.13 -6.26 11.21
C ALA A 91 -19.36 -5.80 12.00
N GLU A 92 -19.99 -6.75 12.68
CA GLU A 92 -21.23 -6.55 13.44
C GLU A 92 -20.95 -6.09 14.88
N THR A 93 -19.74 -6.35 15.39
CA THR A 93 -19.36 -6.03 16.77
C THR A 93 -17.98 -5.39 16.88
N THR A 94 -17.72 -4.75 18.04
CA THR A 94 -16.40 -4.17 18.33
C THR A 94 -15.35 -5.27 18.47
N GLU A 95 -15.73 -6.40 19.06
CA GLU A 95 -14.87 -7.57 19.27
C GLU A 95 -14.49 -8.23 17.94
N GLU A 96 -15.45 -8.36 17.01
CA GLU A 96 -15.21 -8.84 15.65
C GLU A 96 -14.32 -7.88 14.85
N ASN A 97 -14.55 -6.56 14.96
CA ASN A 97 -13.66 -5.56 14.35
C ASN A 97 -12.22 -5.65 14.90
N ASN A 98 -12.07 -5.90 16.21
CA ASN A 98 -10.76 -6.11 16.82
C ASN A 98 -10.10 -7.40 16.34
N PHE A 99 -10.87 -8.47 16.13
CA PHE A 99 -10.40 -9.71 15.51
C PHE A 99 -9.91 -9.47 14.08
N ILE A 100 -10.71 -8.82 13.23
CA ILE A 100 -10.33 -8.48 11.85
C ILE A 100 -9.05 -7.65 11.82
N LYS A 101 -8.93 -6.64 12.69
CA LYS A 101 -7.70 -5.83 12.81
C LYS A 101 -6.51 -6.67 13.25
N ALA A 102 -6.69 -7.61 14.18
CA ALA A 102 -5.62 -8.51 14.60
C ALA A 102 -5.15 -9.41 13.44
N GLU A 103 -6.05 -9.88 12.59
CA GLU A 103 -5.74 -10.65 11.39
C GLU A 103 -5.11 -9.78 10.29
N LEU A 104 -5.60 -8.58 10.00
CA LEU A 104 -4.92 -7.68 9.07
C LEU A 104 -3.48 -7.37 9.53
N ASN A 105 -3.29 -7.23 10.84
CA ASN A 105 -1.96 -7.10 11.42
C ASN A 105 -1.13 -8.40 11.30
N THR A 106 -1.72 -9.58 11.13
CA THR A 106 -1.00 -10.83 10.81
C THR A 106 -0.65 -10.97 9.32
N MET A 107 -1.25 -10.16 8.46
CA MET A 107 -0.89 -10.09 7.04
C MET A 107 0.16 -9.05 6.72
N ASN A 108 0.19 -7.96 7.48
CA ASN A 108 1.30 -7.00 7.44
C ASN A 108 2.60 -7.52 8.08
N THR A 109 2.65 -8.81 8.48
CA THR A 109 3.80 -9.40 9.20
C THR A 109 4.76 -10.23 8.35
N GLY A 110 5.04 -9.83 7.11
CA GLY A 110 6.15 -10.39 6.32
C GLY A 110 6.17 -11.92 6.23
N ASN A 111 5.01 -12.59 6.31
CA ASN A 111 4.93 -14.05 6.23
C ASN A 111 5.49 -14.57 4.90
N ASP A 112 5.25 -13.81 3.83
CA ASP A 112 5.78 -14.02 2.49
C ASP A 112 7.29 -13.74 2.38
N VAL A 113 7.86 -12.97 3.30
CA VAL A 113 9.30 -12.66 3.39
C VAL A 113 10.03 -13.75 4.17
N PHE A 114 9.52 -14.13 5.34
CA PHE A 114 10.23 -14.94 6.33
C PHE A 114 9.70 -16.36 6.47
N GLY A 115 8.59 -16.70 5.82
CA GLY A 115 7.87 -17.96 6.02
C GLY A 115 7.22 -18.09 7.40
N LYS A 116 7.15 -16.99 8.17
CA LYS A 116 6.58 -16.93 9.53
C LYS A 116 6.22 -15.49 9.90
N LYS A 117 5.41 -15.35 10.95
CA LYS A 117 4.89 -14.07 11.43
C LYS A 117 5.99 -13.19 12.01
N MET A 118 6.38 -12.15 11.28
CA MET A 118 7.44 -11.22 11.67
C MET A 118 6.97 -9.77 11.58
N MET A 119 7.24 -8.95 12.58
CA MET A 119 7.01 -7.50 12.51
C MET A 119 8.33 -6.76 12.30
N SER A 120 8.39 -5.89 11.30
CA SER A 120 9.48 -4.92 11.17
C SER A 120 9.18 -3.64 11.96
N ILE A 121 10.18 -3.16 12.69
CA ILE A 121 10.14 -1.93 13.46
C ILE A 121 11.26 -1.04 12.92
N ALA A 122 10.88 -0.03 12.14
CA ALA A 122 11.75 1.08 11.79
C ALA A 122 11.84 2.03 13.00
N GLY A 123 13.05 2.34 13.43
CA GLY A 123 13.30 3.09 14.65
C GLY A 123 14.33 4.20 14.49
N GLY A 124 14.26 5.15 15.41
CA GLY A 124 15.06 6.36 15.45
C GLY A 124 14.15 7.59 15.53
N PHE A 125 14.70 8.73 15.93
CA PHE A 125 13.91 9.95 16.08
C PHE A 125 14.75 11.16 15.71
N LEU A 126 14.08 12.20 15.20
CA LEU A 126 14.65 13.51 14.90
C LEU A 126 14.95 14.28 16.18
N VAL A 127 15.90 13.80 16.98
CA VAL A 127 16.54 14.60 18.03
C VAL A 127 17.95 14.93 17.53
N PRO A 128 18.38 16.20 17.57
CA PRO A 128 19.76 16.56 17.29
C PRO A 128 20.73 15.63 18.05
N LEU A 129 21.74 15.11 17.36
CA LEU A 129 22.73 14.12 17.86
C LEU A 129 22.21 12.70 18.12
N LYS A 130 20.91 12.41 18.00
CA LYS A 130 20.39 11.04 18.09
C LYS A 130 20.31 10.43 16.70
N THR A 131 21.41 9.82 16.31
CA THR A 131 21.55 9.17 15.00
C THR A 131 21.43 7.65 15.08
N LYS A 132 21.25 7.07 16.27
CA LYS A 132 21.18 5.62 16.49
C LYS A 132 19.77 5.06 16.28
N GLY A 133 19.27 5.14 15.06
CA GLY A 133 18.11 4.37 14.63
C GLY A 133 18.50 2.94 14.25
N SER A 134 17.49 2.13 13.96
CA SER A 134 17.66 0.74 13.55
C SER A 134 16.40 0.22 12.87
N ILE A 135 16.55 -0.79 12.02
CA ILE A 135 15.43 -1.66 11.63
C ILE A 135 15.56 -2.95 12.42
N ARG A 136 14.48 -3.33 13.11
CA ARG A 136 14.42 -4.55 13.92
C ARG A 136 13.28 -5.44 13.49
N LEU A 137 13.51 -6.75 13.53
CA LEU A 137 12.54 -7.78 13.24
C LEU A 137 12.12 -8.46 14.54
N VAL A 138 10.82 -8.60 14.76
CA VAL A 138 10.25 -9.25 15.94
C VAL A 138 9.48 -10.48 15.49
N ASP A 139 9.88 -11.64 15.98
CA ASP A 139 9.16 -12.89 15.73
C ASP A 139 7.90 -12.95 16.60
N LEU A 140 6.75 -13.06 15.93
CA LEU A 140 5.41 -13.12 16.52
C LEU A 140 4.76 -14.50 16.35
N SER A 141 5.48 -15.50 15.80
CA SER A 141 4.93 -16.82 15.47
C SER A 141 4.45 -17.59 16.71
N THR A 142 5.04 -17.33 17.87
CA THR A 142 4.70 -18.00 19.14
C THR A 142 3.59 -17.31 19.94
N GLY A 143 2.98 -16.25 19.40
CA GLY A 143 1.99 -15.42 20.11
C GLY A 143 2.59 -14.49 21.18
N THR A 144 3.83 -14.75 21.61
CA THR A 144 4.62 -13.85 22.45
C THR A 144 5.72 -13.19 21.60
N PRO A 145 5.84 -11.85 21.60
CA PRO A 145 6.93 -11.17 20.90
C PRO A 145 8.30 -11.64 21.40
N GLN A 146 9.10 -12.20 20.49
CA GLN A 146 10.47 -12.60 20.78
C GLN A 146 11.39 -11.38 20.84
N ARG A 147 12.64 -11.58 21.29
CA ARG A 147 13.65 -10.52 21.29
C ARG A 147 13.84 -9.97 19.86
N PRO A 148 13.78 -8.64 19.65
CA PRO A 148 13.99 -8.07 18.34
C PRO A 148 15.41 -8.33 17.82
N THR A 149 15.52 -8.70 16.54
CA THR A 149 16.78 -8.85 15.81
C THR A 149 17.00 -7.65 14.93
N GLU A 150 18.15 -6.99 15.06
CA GLU A 150 18.50 -5.81 14.26
C GLU A 150 19.14 -6.21 12.93
N ILE A 151 18.67 -5.65 11.82
CA ILE A 151 19.22 -5.90 10.47
C ILE A 151 20.14 -4.78 9.98
N THR A 152 20.10 -3.62 10.64
CA THR A 152 20.93 -2.44 10.36
C THR A 152 22.26 -2.53 11.10
N THR A 153 23.04 -3.58 10.85
CA THR A 153 24.24 -3.90 11.64
C THR A 153 25.53 -3.33 11.05
N GLY A 154 25.48 -2.64 9.90
CA GLY A 154 26.64 -1.98 9.33
C GLY A 154 27.12 -0.81 10.20
N SER A 155 28.42 -0.53 10.20
CA SER A 155 29.00 0.58 10.99
C SER A 155 28.32 1.92 10.70
N ASP A 156 27.95 2.14 9.44
CA ASP A 156 27.35 3.38 8.99
C ASP A 156 25.84 3.46 9.30
N ASP A 157 25.19 2.33 9.55
CA ASP A 157 23.73 2.24 9.71
C ASP A 157 23.24 2.87 11.02
N HIS A 158 24.09 2.87 12.06
CA HIS A 158 23.79 3.47 13.37
C HIS A 158 23.91 5.00 13.39
N HIS A 159 24.06 5.63 12.23
CA HIS A 159 24.06 7.07 12.05
C HIS A 159 22.79 7.61 11.39
N TRP A 160 21.77 6.76 11.23
CA TRP A 160 20.52 7.09 10.60
C TRP A 160 19.32 6.72 11.47
N PHE A 161 18.21 7.43 11.29
CA PHE A 161 16.90 7.00 11.73
C PHE A 161 16.07 6.53 10.55
N TYR A 162 15.17 5.58 10.82
CA TYR A 162 14.37 4.88 9.83
C TYR A 162 12.90 5.10 10.15
N HIS A 163 12.09 5.25 9.10
CA HIS A 163 10.69 5.64 9.23
C HIS A 163 9.70 4.53 8.90
N ARG A 164 9.94 3.77 7.83
CA ARG A 164 9.08 2.69 7.33
C ARG A 164 9.93 1.63 6.63
N VAL A 165 9.48 0.38 6.64
CA VAL A 165 10.01 -0.68 5.80
C VAL A 165 8.90 -1.20 4.91
N LEU A 166 9.17 -1.34 3.61
CA LEU A 166 8.35 -2.06 2.65
C LEU A 166 9.19 -3.17 2.01
N TRP A 167 8.54 -4.23 1.56
CA TRP A 167 9.21 -5.46 1.12
C TRP A 167 9.10 -5.65 -0.39
N LEU A 168 10.24 -5.71 -1.07
CA LEU A 168 10.31 -5.87 -2.54
C LEU A 168 11.54 -6.73 -2.89
N ASP A 169 11.41 -7.66 -3.83
CA ASP A 169 12.55 -8.40 -4.38
C ASP A 169 13.36 -7.48 -5.31
N MET A 170 14.51 -7.00 -4.82
CA MET A 170 15.29 -5.96 -5.49
C MET A 170 16.32 -6.56 -6.45
N ASN A 171 16.81 -7.77 -6.18
CA ASN A 171 17.85 -8.44 -6.97
C ASN A 171 17.29 -9.53 -7.91
N GLY A 172 16.00 -9.86 -7.82
CA GLY A 172 15.32 -10.86 -8.60
C GLY A 172 15.73 -12.29 -8.23
N ASP A 173 16.01 -12.55 -6.95
CA ASP A 173 16.39 -13.87 -6.43
C ASP A 173 15.19 -14.65 -5.84
N GLY A 174 14.00 -14.05 -5.84
CA GLY A 174 12.78 -14.63 -5.32
C GLY A 174 12.54 -14.38 -3.83
N LYS A 175 13.42 -13.64 -3.15
CA LYS A 175 13.24 -13.20 -1.76
C LYS A 175 13.00 -11.70 -1.73
N LYS A 176 12.12 -11.26 -0.83
CA LYS A 176 11.88 -9.84 -0.65
C LYS A 176 12.92 -9.22 0.28
N ASP A 177 13.43 -8.09 -0.15
CA ASP A 177 14.39 -7.26 0.56
C ASP A 177 13.69 -6.14 1.32
N ALA A 178 14.36 -5.61 2.35
CA ALA A 178 13.81 -4.49 3.12
C ALA A 178 14.16 -3.16 2.44
N VAL A 179 13.17 -2.52 1.80
CA VAL A 179 13.30 -1.17 1.24
C VAL A 179 12.94 -0.16 2.33
N THR A 180 13.71 0.92 2.43
CA THR A 180 13.47 1.96 3.43
C THR A 180 14.04 3.32 3.01
N CYS A 181 13.46 4.39 3.53
CA CYS A 181 14.13 5.68 3.60
C CYS A 181 14.78 5.84 4.97
N ARG A 182 16.01 6.38 4.97
CA ARG A 182 16.77 6.68 6.18
C ARG A 182 17.21 8.13 6.17
N ALA A 183 17.24 8.77 7.33
CA ALA A 183 17.66 10.16 7.42
C ALA A 183 18.55 10.43 8.63
N LYS A 184 19.29 11.53 8.54
CA LYS A 184 20.13 12.02 9.63
C LYS A 184 20.14 13.54 9.65
N LYS A 185 20.26 14.08 10.85
CA LYS A 185 20.33 15.52 11.09
C LYS A 185 21.53 15.84 11.98
N SER A 186 22.52 16.51 11.40
CA SER A 186 23.64 17.08 12.15
C SER A 186 23.18 18.29 12.99
N LEU A 187 23.96 18.62 14.02
CA LEU A 187 23.81 19.85 14.83
C LEU A 187 23.82 21.11 13.96
N LEU A 188 24.73 21.16 12.99
CA LEU A 188 24.94 22.27 12.06
C LEU A 188 24.77 21.75 10.63
N GLY A 189 24.01 22.45 9.80
CA GLY A 189 23.71 22.07 8.41
C GLY A 189 22.31 21.49 8.20
N SER A 190 21.97 21.17 6.96
CA SER A 190 20.67 20.59 6.58
C SER A 190 20.59 19.10 6.95
N GLY A 191 19.37 18.57 7.09
CA GLY A 191 19.20 17.12 7.16
C GLY A 191 19.49 16.47 5.80
N THR A 192 19.81 15.18 5.82
CA THR A 192 20.05 14.40 4.60
C THR A 192 19.27 13.09 4.67
N GLY A 193 18.74 12.68 3.53
CA GLY A 193 17.99 11.43 3.35
C GLY A 193 18.61 10.51 2.32
N GLN A 194 18.38 9.21 2.46
CA GLN A 194 18.67 8.21 1.45
C GLN A 194 17.53 7.20 1.33
N LEU A 195 17.18 6.86 0.08
CA LEU A 195 16.44 5.64 -0.25
C LEU A 195 17.47 4.50 -0.33
N VAL A 196 17.25 3.45 0.44
CA VAL A 196 18.14 2.28 0.52
C VAL A 196 17.32 0.99 0.53
N TRP A 197 17.97 -0.12 0.21
CA TRP A 197 17.42 -1.45 0.47
C TRP A 197 18.46 -2.32 1.16
N TYR A 198 17.99 -3.27 1.98
CA TYR A 198 18.79 -4.25 2.68
C TYR A 198 18.49 -5.63 2.11
N GLU A 199 19.51 -6.28 1.57
CA GLU A 199 19.41 -7.59 0.94
C GLU A 199 19.10 -8.68 1.97
N HIS A 200 18.07 -9.46 1.67
CA HIS A 200 17.69 -10.60 2.47
C HIS A 200 18.77 -11.70 2.36
N PRO A 201 19.37 -12.16 3.47
CA PRO A 201 20.41 -13.18 3.43
C PRO A 201 19.95 -14.48 2.76
N GLN A 202 20.87 -15.16 2.06
CA GLN A 202 20.54 -16.40 1.36
C GLN A 202 20.15 -17.55 2.29
N THR A 203 20.72 -17.56 3.49
CA THR A 203 20.38 -18.48 4.58
C THR A 203 20.24 -17.69 5.86
N ASP A 204 19.48 -18.21 6.82
CA ASP A 204 19.31 -17.66 8.18
C ASP A 204 19.20 -16.12 8.24
N SER A 205 18.04 -15.59 7.83
CA SER A 205 17.78 -14.15 7.79
C SER A 205 17.78 -13.44 9.14
N ILE A 206 17.89 -14.21 10.23
CA ILE A 206 17.94 -13.69 11.59
C ILE A 206 19.40 -13.55 12.04
N SER A 207 20.24 -14.56 11.82
CA SER A 207 21.62 -14.52 12.32
C SER A 207 22.60 -13.88 11.33
N ASN A 208 22.31 -13.90 10.03
CA ASN A 208 23.21 -13.37 9.02
C ASN A 208 23.03 -11.86 8.82
N PRO A 209 24.14 -11.12 8.58
CA PRO A 209 24.08 -9.69 8.36
C PRO A 209 23.38 -9.37 7.04
N TRP A 210 22.56 -8.32 7.06
CA TRP A 210 21.93 -7.80 5.85
C TRP A 210 22.84 -6.73 5.24
N HIS A 211 23.12 -6.85 3.95
CA HIS A 211 23.93 -5.87 3.22
C HIS A 211 23.03 -4.79 2.63
N HIS A 212 23.38 -3.52 2.82
CA HIS A 212 22.59 -2.42 2.29
C HIS A 212 23.17 -1.81 1.02
N PHE A 213 22.27 -1.32 0.18
CA PHE A 213 22.58 -0.65 -1.07
C PHE A 213 21.85 0.69 -1.12
N ILE A 214 22.56 1.74 -1.51
CA ILE A 214 21.98 3.07 -1.67
C ILE A 214 21.39 3.19 -3.08
N ILE A 215 20.10 3.51 -3.16
CA ILE A 215 19.39 3.77 -4.42
C ILE A 215 19.58 5.22 -4.82
N ALA A 216 19.32 6.15 -3.90
CA ALA A 216 19.40 7.58 -4.16
C ALA A 216 19.48 8.40 -2.86
N ASP A 217 19.97 9.63 -2.99
CA ASP A 217 19.89 10.64 -1.95
C ASP A 217 18.55 11.41 -2.00
N HIS A 218 18.33 12.24 -0.97
CA HIS A 218 17.21 13.19 -0.83
C HIS A 218 15.83 12.57 -0.56
N SER A 219 15.80 11.30 -0.14
CA SER A 219 14.58 10.59 0.28
C SER A 219 14.71 10.24 1.76
N ASP A 220 13.94 10.86 2.65
CA ASP A 220 14.19 10.79 4.10
C ASP A 220 13.00 10.36 4.97
N THR A 221 11.78 10.38 4.45
CA THR A 221 10.57 10.11 5.24
C THR A 221 9.80 8.91 4.71
N PHE A 222 8.48 8.99 4.56
CA PHE A 222 7.70 7.84 4.10
C PHE A 222 7.76 7.74 2.57
N PHE A 223 7.42 6.56 2.08
CA PHE A 223 7.43 6.22 0.67
C PHE A 223 6.42 5.11 0.44
N ASP A 224 6.09 4.91 -0.83
CA ASP A 224 5.22 3.84 -1.27
C ASP A 224 5.84 3.13 -2.49
N ILE A 225 5.46 1.87 -2.68
CA ILE A 225 5.90 1.02 -3.79
C ILE A 225 4.66 0.53 -4.52
N THR A 226 4.64 0.75 -5.83
CA THR A 226 3.56 0.23 -6.67
C THR A 226 4.09 -0.21 -8.03
N THR A 227 3.18 -0.69 -8.86
CA THR A 227 3.43 -1.00 -10.25
C THR A 227 2.62 -0.05 -11.14
N LEU A 228 3.29 0.69 -12.01
CA LEU A 228 2.65 1.62 -12.94
C LEU A 228 2.80 1.15 -14.39
N THR A 229 1.71 1.24 -15.15
CA THR A 229 1.71 0.91 -16.58
C THR A 229 2.06 2.15 -17.40
N THR A 230 2.93 1.97 -18.38
CA THR A 230 3.32 2.96 -19.39
C THR A 230 3.05 2.41 -20.78
N PRO A 231 3.08 3.22 -21.85
CA PRO A 231 2.91 2.72 -23.21
C PRO A 231 3.95 1.68 -23.63
N THR A 232 5.10 1.61 -22.96
CA THR A 232 6.17 0.65 -23.25
C THR A 232 6.19 -0.54 -22.29
N GLY A 233 5.17 -0.69 -21.45
CA GLY A 233 5.05 -1.76 -20.47
C GLY A 233 4.97 -1.27 -19.04
N THR A 234 5.07 -2.22 -18.12
CA THR A 234 4.79 -2.03 -16.71
C THR A 234 6.08 -1.95 -15.90
N ASN A 235 6.14 -1.04 -14.93
CA ASN A 235 7.33 -0.80 -14.12
C ASN A 235 6.96 -0.80 -12.64
N THR A 236 7.73 -1.53 -11.83
CA THR A 236 7.75 -1.28 -10.38
C THR A 236 8.36 0.09 -10.14
N VAL A 237 7.69 0.91 -9.35
CA VAL A 237 8.12 2.26 -9.00
C VAL A 237 8.16 2.45 -7.49
N ILE A 238 9.05 3.33 -7.05
CA ILE A 238 9.13 3.76 -5.66
C ILE A 238 8.90 5.26 -5.65
N VAL A 239 7.85 5.72 -4.96
CA VAL A 239 7.57 7.14 -4.79
C VAL A 239 7.97 7.53 -3.37
N THR A 240 8.92 8.45 -3.24
CA THR A 240 9.49 8.84 -1.96
C THR A 240 9.19 10.28 -1.63
N THR A 241 9.09 10.55 -0.33
CA THR A 241 9.04 11.91 0.20
C THR A 241 10.38 12.30 0.83
N GLY A 242 10.67 13.59 0.74
CA GLY A 242 11.83 14.20 1.38
C GLY A 242 11.42 15.43 2.19
N PHE A 243 11.41 15.29 3.50
CA PHE A 243 11.17 16.36 4.45
C PHE A 243 12.31 17.37 4.45
N PHE A 244 13.57 16.93 4.35
CA PHE A 244 14.72 17.84 4.33
C PHE A 244 15.05 18.37 2.94
N SER A 245 14.83 17.57 1.90
CA SER A 245 15.05 17.99 0.52
C SER A 245 13.89 18.81 -0.05
N ASN A 246 12.71 18.73 0.58
CA ASN A 246 11.43 19.25 0.09
C ASN A 246 10.98 18.61 -1.24
N GLN A 247 11.49 17.43 -1.60
CA GLN A 247 11.21 16.80 -2.88
C GLN A 247 10.28 15.59 -2.75
N LEU A 248 9.25 15.55 -3.60
CA LEU A 248 8.52 14.34 -3.96
C LEU A 248 9.19 13.75 -5.20
N LYS A 249 9.64 12.50 -5.14
CA LYS A 249 10.38 11.85 -6.25
C LYS A 249 9.79 10.51 -6.58
N ILE A 250 9.88 10.13 -7.85
CA ILE A 250 9.60 8.78 -8.33
C ILE A 250 10.88 8.16 -8.87
N TYR A 251 11.09 6.89 -8.55
CA TYR A 251 12.19 6.06 -9.04
C TYR A 251 11.66 4.86 -9.79
N TRP A 252 12.40 4.43 -10.81
CA TRP A 252 12.15 3.19 -11.55
C TRP A 252 13.48 2.64 -12.07
N THR A 253 13.51 1.37 -12.46
CA THR A 253 14.67 0.75 -13.10
C THR A 253 14.43 0.57 -14.60
N THR A 254 15.46 0.76 -15.42
CA THR A 254 15.46 0.38 -16.83
C THR A 254 16.09 -1.00 -17.07
N ASP A 255 16.35 -1.76 -15.99
CA ASP A 255 16.78 -3.14 -16.13
C ASP A 255 15.65 -4.00 -16.71
N PRO A 256 15.89 -4.75 -17.81
CA PRO A 256 14.85 -5.57 -18.45
C PRO A 256 14.26 -6.65 -17.54
N ALA A 257 14.97 -7.08 -16.50
CA ALA A 257 14.49 -8.04 -15.52
C ALA A 257 13.88 -7.36 -14.28
N GLY A 258 13.73 -6.03 -14.27
CA GLY A 258 13.15 -5.27 -13.16
C GLY A 258 14.06 -5.16 -11.93
N LYS A 259 15.36 -5.46 -12.07
CA LYS A 259 16.32 -5.46 -10.96
C LYS A 259 16.80 -4.06 -10.59
N TRP A 260 17.09 -3.86 -9.31
CA TRP A 260 17.54 -2.60 -8.69
C TRP A 260 19.02 -2.66 -8.25
N THR A 261 19.78 -3.64 -8.72
CA THR A 261 21.18 -3.87 -8.33
C THR A 261 22.18 -2.99 -9.11
N ASP A 262 21.80 -2.50 -10.29
CA ASP A 262 22.65 -1.64 -11.13
C ASP A 262 22.18 -0.18 -11.05
N THR A 263 22.89 0.63 -10.29
CA THR A 263 22.54 2.03 -10.05
C THR A 263 22.53 2.90 -11.32
N LEU A 264 23.23 2.50 -12.38
CA LEU A 264 23.21 3.22 -13.66
C LEU A 264 21.87 3.05 -14.40
N LYS A 265 21.15 1.97 -14.11
CA LYS A 265 19.83 1.67 -14.66
C LYS A 265 18.68 2.22 -13.81
N ILE A 266 18.96 2.65 -12.58
CA ILE A 266 17.98 3.34 -11.76
C ILE A 266 17.83 4.77 -12.28
N LYS A 267 16.59 5.15 -12.57
CA LYS A 267 16.22 6.48 -13.04
C LYS A 267 15.29 7.12 -12.01
N SER A 268 15.22 8.45 -12.06
CA SER A 268 14.35 9.21 -11.18
C SER A 268 13.85 10.48 -11.83
N ARG A 269 12.75 11.01 -11.29
CA ARG A 269 12.20 12.32 -11.63
C ARG A 269 11.68 13.00 -10.36
N VAL A 270 11.93 14.30 -10.24
CA VAL A 270 11.27 15.14 -9.24
C VAL A 270 9.85 15.44 -9.73
N ILE A 271 8.86 15.09 -8.92
CA ILE A 271 7.45 15.35 -9.19
C ILE A 271 7.07 16.74 -8.70
N GLU A 272 7.50 17.08 -7.49
CA GLU A 272 7.22 18.36 -6.84
C GLU A 272 8.38 18.73 -5.91
N GLU A 273 8.69 20.03 -5.80
CA GLU A 273 9.74 20.56 -4.92
C GLU A 273 9.38 21.90 -4.21
N HIS A 274 8.15 22.40 -4.39
CA HIS A 274 7.70 23.70 -3.90
C HIS A 274 6.67 23.63 -2.77
N ILE A 275 6.10 22.45 -2.49
CA ILE A 275 5.10 22.28 -1.40
C ILE A 275 5.73 22.20 0.00
N GLY A 276 7.05 22.29 0.09
CA GLY A 276 7.80 22.28 1.35
C GLY A 276 8.06 20.87 1.87
N HIS A 277 7.95 20.69 3.18
CA HIS A 277 8.33 19.46 3.88
C HIS A 277 7.40 18.28 3.58
N VAL A 278 7.65 17.58 2.48
CA VAL A 278 6.88 16.38 2.09
C VAL A 278 7.16 15.26 3.08
N PHE A 279 6.11 14.63 3.64
CA PHE A 279 6.27 13.68 4.75
C PHE A 279 5.75 12.27 4.46
N ASP A 280 4.58 12.15 3.84
CA ASP A 280 3.99 10.87 3.44
C ASP A 280 3.41 10.93 2.04
N VAL A 281 3.43 9.77 1.38
CA VAL A 281 2.78 9.52 0.10
C VAL A 281 2.09 8.16 0.17
N GLN A 282 0.87 8.12 -0.33
CA GLN A 282 0.13 6.88 -0.61
C GLN A 282 -0.29 6.90 -2.07
N ILE A 283 -0.31 5.72 -2.68
CA ILE A 283 -0.71 5.55 -4.07
C ILE A 283 -2.04 4.81 -4.13
N ASP A 284 -3.09 5.49 -4.58
CA ASP A 284 -4.45 4.94 -4.67
C ASP A 284 -5.24 5.68 -5.76
N ASP A 285 -6.32 5.08 -6.26
CA ASP A 285 -7.24 5.72 -7.20
C ASP A 285 -8.23 6.63 -6.43
N VAL A 286 -7.84 7.89 -6.23
CA VAL A 286 -8.55 8.81 -5.32
C VAL A 286 -9.82 9.36 -5.96
N ASN A 287 -9.83 9.50 -7.29
CA ASN A 287 -10.98 10.03 -8.04
C ASN A 287 -11.86 8.93 -8.66
N ASN A 288 -11.50 7.65 -8.49
CA ASN A 288 -12.20 6.48 -9.03
C ASN A 288 -12.29 6.51 -10.57
N ASP A 289 -11.21 6.93 -11.24
CA ASP A 289 -11.10 6.94 -12.71
C ASP A 289 -10.43 5.68 -13.28
N GLY A 290 -10.05 4.74 -12.40
CA GLY A 290 -9.35 3.50 -12.74
C GLY A 290 -7.84 3.65 -12.87
N LYS A 291 -7.26 4.82 -12.56
CA LYS A 291 -5.81 5.06 -12.54
C LYS A 291 -5.35 5.42 -11.13
N SER A 292 -4.10 5.08 -10.82
CA SER A 292 -3.52 5.47 -9.55
C SER A 292 -3.19 6.96 -9.52
N ASP A 293 -3.49 7.59 -8.39
CA ASP A 293 -3.09 8.94 -8.00
C ASP A 293 -2.08 8.90 -6.85
N LEU A 294 -1.45 10.05 -6.57
CA LEU A 294 -0.61 10.23 -5.38
C LEU A 294 -1.34 11.08 -4.35
N LEU A 295 -1.60 10.53 -3.17
CA LEU A 295 -2.05 11.26 -1.99
C LEU A 295 -0.84 11.65 -1.14
N VAL A 296 -0.52 12.93 -1.09
CA VAL A 296 0.74 13.44 -0.54
C VAL A 296 0.48 14.40 0.61
N THR A 297 1.23 14.26 1.70
CA THR A 297 1.17 15.19 2.84
C THR A 297 2.40 16.07 2.92
N SER A 298 2.20 17.35 3.20
CA SER A 298 3.26 18.26 3.65
C SER A 298 3.09 18.58 5.13
N ASN A 299 4.20 18.65 5.86
CA ASN A 299 4.22 18.92 7.30
C ASN A 299 5.10 20.15 7.60
N GLY A 300 4.56 21.34 7.31
CA GLY A 300 5.25 22.60 7.55
C GLY A 300 4.45 23.53 8.46
N LEU A 301 5.14 24.33 9.29
CA LEU A 301 4.52 25.22 10.29
C LEU A 301 3.42 26.14 9.73
N SER A 302 3.55 26.56 8.47
CA SER A 302 2.56 27.39 7.76
C SER A 302 1.90 26.70 6.58
N ASN A 303 2.40 25.53 6.15
CA ASN A 303 2.10 24.90 4.87
C ASN A 303 1.74 23.42 5.04
N THR A 304 1.03 23.05 6.11
CA THR A 304 0.48 21.70 6.26
C THR A 304 -0.74 21.54 5.36
N ALA A 305 -0.66 20.60 4.41
CA ALA A 305 -1.74 20.32 3.49
C ALA A 305 -1.67 18.86 3.01
N VAL A 306 -2.78 18.44 2.40
CA VAL A 306 -2.87 17.21 1.63
C VAL A 306 -3.02 17.60 0.16
N TYR A 307 -2.21 17.00 -0.69
CA TYR A 307 -2.21 17.20 -2.14
C TYR A 307 -2.57 15.89 -2.82
N VAL A 308 -3.28 15.99 -3.93
CA VAL A 308 -3.54 14.84 -4.82
C VAL A 308 -2.89 15.15 -6.16
N TYR A 309 -2.10 14.22 -6.67
CA TYR A 309 -1.51 14.32 -8.00
C TYR A 309 -2.01 13.19 -8.89
N GLU A 310 -2.59 13.54 -10.03
CA GLU A 310 -2.91 12.56 -11.06
C GLU A 310 -1.63 12.08 -11.74
N ILE A 311 -1.47 10.76 -11.84
CA ILE A 311 -0.30 10.18 -12.52
C ILE A 311 -0.57 10.15 -14.03
N PRO A 312 0.26 10.79 -14.85
CA PRO A 312 0.09 10.75 -16.30
C PRO A 312 0.34 9.35 -16.85
N ALA A 313 -0.17 9.07 -18.06
CA ALA A 313 -0.01 7.79 -18.73
C ALA A 313 1.47 7.34 -18.86
N ASP A 314 2.41 8.29 -18.89
CA ASP A 314 3.83 7.99 -18.77
C ASP A 314 4.51 8.96 -17.79
N PHE A 315 4.78 8.45 -16.58
CA PHE A 315 5.42 9.19 -15.49
C PHE A 315 6.91 9.47 -15.72
N ARG A 316 7.52 9.01 -16.82
CA ARG A 316 8.97 9.12 -17.04
C ARG A 316 9.37 10.43 -17.73
N PHE A 317 8.44 11.08 -18.42
CA PHE A 317 8.71 12.29 -19.20
C PHE A 317 8.39 13.57 -18.42
N ILE A 318 9.21 14.60 -18.56
CA ILE A 318 9.02 15.87 -17.83
C ILE A 318 7.80 16.66 -18.31
N ASP A 319 7.44 16.52 -19.60
CA ASP A 319 6.28 17.19 -20.20
C ASP A 319 4.94 16.53 -19.81
N SER A 320 5.00 15.34 -19.20
CA SER A 320 3.84 14.69 -18.57
C SER A 320 3.57 15.38 -17.23
N VAL A 321 2.82 16.48 -17.29
CA VAL A 321 2.42 17.27 -16.11
C VAL A 321 1.53 16.43 -15.22
N LEU A 322 1.92 16.23 -13.95
CA LEU A 322 0.97 15.74 -12.95
C LEU A 322 0.00 16.87 -12.62
N ALA A 323 -1.30 16.61 -12.74
CA ALA A 323 -2.30 17.57 -12.34
C ALA A 323 -2.41 17.58 -10.82
N MET A 324 -2.06 18.71 -10.20
CA MET A 324 -2.17 18.89 -8.75
C MET A 324 -3.55 19.42 -8.39
N ASN A 325 -4.26 18.67 -7.55
CA ASN A 325 -5.45 19.14 -6.85
C ASN A 325 -5.11 19.34 -5.37
N ILE A 326 -5.41 20.52 -4.84
CA ILE A 326 -5.13 20.84 -3.44
C ILE A 326 -6.37 20.52 -2.60
N LEU A 327 -6.28 19.48 -1.77
CA LEU A 327 -7.26 19.19 -0.73
C LEU A 327 -6.84 19.90 0.56
N THR A 328 -7.12 21.20 0.67
CA THR A 328 -6.87 21.94 1.90
C THR A 328 -8.00 21.73 2.91
N PHE A 329 -7.81 20.81 3.85
CA PHE A 329 -8.57 20.81 5.09
C PHE A 329 -7.97 21.86 6.04
N ARG A 330 -8.52 23.08 6.04
CA ARG A 330 -8.25 24.02 7.13
C ARG A 330 -8.93 23.50 8.40
N PHE A 331 -8.18 22.86 9.28
CA PHE A 331 -8.61 22.71 10.67
C PHE A 331 -8.66 24.11 11.30
N ILE A 332 -9.84 24.72 11.32
CA ILE A 332 -10.07 25.93 12.11
C ILE A 332 -9.96 25.50 13.58
N ASN A 333 -8.86 25.85 14.23
CA ASN A 333 -8.74 25.76 15.67
C ASN A 333 -9.75 26.71 16.32
N SER A 334 -10.98 26.27 16.53
CA SER A 334 -11.90 26.92 17.48
C SER A 334 -11.60 26.37 18.87
N ILE A 335 -10.47 26.78 19.46
CA ILE A 335 -10.32 26.74 20.91
C ILE A 335 -10.90 28.06 21.42
N GLN A 336 -12.21 28.10 21.66
CA GLN A 336 -12.75 29.07 22.59
C GLN A 336 -12.27 28.68 23.98
N ALA A 337 -11.37 29.48 24.53
CA ALA A 337 -10.94 29.39 25.92
C ALA A 337 -12.17 29.55 26.82
N ILE A 338 -12.60 28.45 27.45
CA ILE A 338 -13.43 28.52 28.66
C ILE A 338 -12.49 29.01 29.77
N ARG A 339 -12.59 30.30 30.07
CA ARG A 339 -12.08 30.86 31.33
C ARG A 339 -13.05 30.44 32.44
N SER A 340 -12.55 29.74 33.45
CA SER A 340 -13.14 29.67 34.78
C SER A 340 -12.38 30.60 35.71
#